data_AF-A0A8X8C639-F1
#
_entry.id   AF-A0A8X8C639-F1
#
_cell.length_a   1.000
_cell.length_b   1.000
_cell.length_c   1.000
_cell.angle_alpha   90.00
_cell.angle_beta   90.00
_cell.angle_gamma   90.00
#
_symmetry.space_group_name_H-M   'P 1'
#
loop_
_entity.id
_entity.type
_entity.pdbx_description
1 polymer ?
#
loop_
_entity_poly.entity_id
_entity_poly.type
_entity_poly.pdbx_seq_one_letter_code
_entity_poly.pdbx_strand_id
1 'polypeptide(L)'
;MVVTVAFLLLSFLQTVKIANSQSFIGINYGQVADNLPPPSSTAKLLQSTSIQKVRLYGSDPAIIKALANTGIGIVIGTANGDIPGLASDPNFAKSWINTNVLPFYPASNIILITVGNEVMTSNDQNLINKLLPAMQNLQNALNDASLGGKIKVSTVHSMGVLKQSQPPSSGSFDPSYGDLMKGLLEFNSANGSPFAINPYPYFAYRSDTRPETLAFCLFQPNAGRIDGNTKIKYMNMFDAQVDAVYSALNSMGFKNVEIVVAETGWPYKGDDNDVGPSIENAKAYNGNLISHLRSMVGTPLMPGKSVDTYLFALYDEDLKPGPGSERSSGLFKTDLTMVYDGGLSTSNQVRTKFTCISLVFRVFNSQVFYS
;
A
#
# COMPACT_ATOMS: atom_id res chain seq x y z
N MET A 1 0.38 -9.82 -52.53
CA MET A 1 0.50 -10.77 -51.40
C MET A 1 1.67 -10.47 -50.47
N VAL A 2 2.90 -10.24 -50.96
CA VAL A 2 4.07 -10.00 -50.09
C VAL A 2 3.99 -8.70 -49.28
N VAL A 3 3.44 -7.62 -49.86
CA VAL A 3 3.30 -6.30 -49.19
C VAL A 3 2.24 -6.34 -48.07
N THR A 4 1.19 -7.15 -48.23
CA THR A 4 0.10 -7.30 -47.26
C THR A 4 0.55 -8.10 -46.03
N VAL A 5 1.42 -9.10 -46.23
CA VAL A 5 2.03 -9.88 -45.14
C VAL A 5 3.03 -9.04 -44.34
N ALA A 6 3.79 -8.16 -44.99
CA ALA A 6 4.71 -7.24 -44.33
C ALA A 6 4.00 -6.18 -43.45
N PHE A 7 2.85 -5.67 -43.88
CA PHE A 7 2.02 -4.75 -43.08
C PHE A 7 1.38 -5.45 -41.87
N LEU A 8 0.96 -6.71 -42.01
CA LEU A 8 0.44 -7.51 -40.90
C LEU A 8 1.54 -7.82 -39.87
N LEU A 9 2.78 -8.13 -40.31
CA LEU A 9 3.92 -8.33 -39.42
C LEU A 9 4.37 -7.03 -38.72
N LEU A 10 4.35 -5.86 -39.39
CA LEU A 10 4.67 -4.58 -38.75
C LEU A 10 3.58 -4.15 -37.73
N SER A 11 2.30 -4.46 -38.00
CA SER A 11 1.22 -4.19 -37.05
C SER A 11 1.25 -5.11 -35.82
N PHE A 12 1.81 -6.33 -35.95
CA PHE A 12 2.00 -7.26 -34.84
C PHE A 12 3.20 -6.91 -33.94
N LEU A 13 4.18 -6.17 -34.47
CA LEU A 13 5.36 -5.69 -33.73
C LEU A 13 5.09 -4.43 -32.90
N GLN A 14 3.96 -3.74 -33.08
CA GLN A 14 3.57 -2.56 -32.30
C GLN A 14 2.60 -2.85 -31.13
N THR A 15 2.27 -4.12 -30.88
CA THR A 15 1.44 -4.51 -29.73
C THR A 15 2.08 -5.59 -28.88
N VAL A 16 3.38 -5.50 -28.62
CA VAL A 16 3.88 -5.96 -27.33
C VAL A 16 3.59 -4.83 -26.34
N LYS A 17 2.32 -4.70 -25.95
CA LYS A 17 2.05 -4.12 -24.62
C LYS A 17 2.65 -5.12 -23.64
N ILE A 18 3.90 -4.87 -23.24
CA ILE A 18 4.44 -5.40 -21.98
C ILE A 18 3.29 -5.25 -21.00
N ALA A 19 2.88 -6.37 -20.39
CA ALA A 19 1.79 -6.32 -19.43
C ALA A 19 2.11 -5.17 -18.46
N ASN A 20 1.25 -4.15 -18.43
CA ASN A 20 1.48 -2.99 -17.58
C ASN A 20 1.55 -3.52 -16.16
N SER A 21 2.77 -3.61 -15.66
CA SER A 21 3.16 -3.62 -14.28
C SER A 21 2.14 -2.81 -13.47
N GLN A 22 1.41 -3.45 -12.55
CA GLN A 22 0.48 -2.78 -11.63
C GLN A 22 1.25 -2.01 -10.57
N SER A 23 1.59 -0.76 -10.87
CA SER A 23 2.40 0.09 -10.00
C SER A 23 1.78 0.33 -8.62
N PHE A 24 0.50 -0.01 -8.40
CA PHE A 24 -0.24 0.28 -7.18
C PHE A 24 -0.24 -0.85 -6.13
N ILE A 25 0.33 -2.03 -6.43
CA ILE A 25 0.44 -3.13 -5.45
C ILE A 25 1.83 -3.14 -4.83
N GLY A 26 1.89 -2.82 -3.54
CA GLY A 26 3.06 -2.94 -2.70
C GLY A 26 2.92 -4.02 -1.62
N ILE A 27 4.03 -4.26 -0.91
CA ILE A 27 4.04 -5.13 0.27
C ILE A 27 4.94 -4.57 1.35
N ASN A 28 4.58 -4.77 2.61
CA ASN A 28 5.42 -4.46 3.77
C ASN A 28 6.42 -5.59 3.98
N TYR A 29 7.71 -5.27 3.98
CA TYR A 29 8.78 -6.20 4.33
C TYR A 29 9.23 -5.91 5.76
N GLY A 30 8.51 -6.52 6.70
CA GLY A 30 8.80 -6.48 8.13
C GLY A 30 10.06 -7.27 8.48
N GLN A 31 10.73 -6.85 9.55
CA GLN A 31 12.03 -7.38 10.00
C GLN A 31 12.03 -7.80 11.48
N VAL A 32 10.86 -7.83 12.14
CA VAL A 32 10.75 -8.29 13.54
C VAL A 32 10.69 -9.82 13.56
N ALA A 33 11.75 -10.44 13.06
CA ALA A 33 11.94 -11.88 12.96
C ALA A 33 13.43 -12.27 12.92
N ASP A 34 13.76 -13.49 13.31
CA ASP A 34 15.14 -14.03 13.27
C ASP A 34 15.36 -15.13 12.22
N ASN A 35 14.30 -15.49 11.49
CA ASN A 35 14.27 -16.63 10.56
C ASN A 35 14.07 -16.23 9.08
N LEU A 36 14.21 -14.93 8.76
CA LEU A 36 13.95 -14.39 7.43
C LEU A 36 14.94 -14.92 6.38
N PRO A 37 14.48 -15.14 5.13
CA PRO A 37 15.36 -15.55 4.05
C PRO A 37 16.35 -14.44 3.68
N PRO A 38 17.48 -14.78 3.02
CA PRO A 38 18.43 -13.80 2.52
C PRO A 38 17.75 -12.76 1.61
N PRO A 39 18.09 -11.46 1.73
CA PRO A 39 17.45 -10.40 0.95
C PRO A 39 17.48 -10.62 -0.57
N SER A 40 18.53 -11.25 -1.11
CA SER A 40 18.65 -11.57 -2.53
C SER A 40 17.64 -12.62 -2.99
N SER A 41 17.30 -13.58 -2.14
CA SER A 41 16.23 -14.56 -2.40
C SER A 41 14.87 -13.87 -2.38
N THR A 42 14.64 -12.97 -1.44
CA THR A 42 13.43 -12.14 -1.38
C THR A 42 13.28 -11.25 -2.63
N ALA A 43 14.36 -10.62 -3.09
CA ALA A 43 14.32 -9.80 -4.31
C ALA A 43 13.88 -10.62 -5.54
N LYS A 44 14.40 -11.85 -5.69
CA LYS A 44 13.98 -12.77 -6.76
C LYS A 44 12.52 -13.20 -6.61
N LEU A 45 12.07 -13.48 -5.37
CA LEU A 45 10.68 -13.78 -5.09
C LEU A 45 9.78 -12.64 -5.55
N LEU A 46 10.07 -11.40 -5.14
CA LEU A 46 9.29 -10.23 -5.51
C LEU A 46 9.20 -10.03 -7.03
N GLN A 47 10.32 -10.21 -7.75
CA GLN A 47 10.35 -10.16 -9.22
C GLN A 47 9.48 -11.22 -9.90
N SER A 48 9.15 -12.32 -9.23
CA SER A 48 8.25 -13.36 -9.75
C SER A 48 6.75 -13.04 -9.54
N THR A 49 6.45 -12.01 -8.75
CA THR A 49 5.08 -11.61 -8.38
C THR A 49 4.63 -10.33 -9.09
N SER A 50 3.37 -9.92 -8.90
CA SER A 50 2.87 -8.62 -9.38
C SER A 50 3.29 -7.43 -8.49
N ILE A 51 4.01 -7.66 -7.39
CA ILE A 51 4.44 -6.61 -6.45
C ILE A 51 5.49 -5.73 -7.12
N GLN A 52 5.31 -4.41 -7.00
CA GLN A 52 6.25 -3.42 -7.55
C GLN A 52 6.70 -2.38 -6.56
N LYS A 53 6.17 -2.42 -5.34
CA LYS A 53 6.58 -1.54 -4.26
C LYS A 53 6.85 -2.35 -3.01
N VAL A 54 7.91 -2.01 -2.31
CA VAL A 54 8.22 -2.56 -0.99
C VAL A 54 8.28 -1.42 -0.01
N ARG A 55 7.66 -1.60 1.15
CA ARG A 55 7.83 -0.70 2.29
C ARG A 55 8.67 -1.38 3.37
N LEU A 56 9.74 -0.70 3.75
CA LEU A 56 10.60 -1.01 4.87
C LEU A 56 10.28 -0.05 6.01
N TYR A 57 10.22 -0.56 7.24
CA TYR A 57 10.04 0.27 8.44
C TYR A 57 11.32 1.02 8.84
N GLY A 58 12.46 0.57 8.32
CA GLY A 58 13.77 1.19 8.47
C GLY A 58 14.47 1.37 7.12
N SER A 59 15.80 1.43 7.15
CA SER A 59 16.67 1.62 5.99
C SER A 59 17.75 0.53 5.88
N ASP A 60 17.35 -0.74 6.01
CA ASP A 60 18.28 -1.87 5.96
C ASP A 60 19.11 -1.88 4.64
N PRO A 61 20.44 -1.70 4.71
CA PRO A 61 21.27 -1.54 3.52
C PRO A 61 21.37 -2.82 2.70
N ALA A 62 21.24 -4.00 3.32
CA ALA A 62 21.30 -5.29 2.62
C ALA A 62 20.02 -5.51 1.80
N ILE A 63 18.85 -5.17 2.34
CA ILE A 63 17.58 -5.25 1.62
C ILE A 63 17.54 -4.23 0.48
N ILE A 64 17.87 -2.97 0.76
CA ILE A 64 17.88 -1.91 -0.26
C ILE A 64 18.81 -2.31 -1.41
N LYS A 65 20.04 -2.76 -1.12
CA LYS A 65 20.99 -3.21 -2.13
C LYS A 65 20.52 -4.44 -2.91
N ALA A 66 19.83 -5.38 -2.26
CA ALA A 66 19.29 -6.56 -2.94
C ALA A 66 18.19 -6.20 -3.95
N LEU A 67 17.50 -5.07 -3.76
CA LEU A 67 16.48 -4.55 -4.67
C LEU A 67 17.06 -3.66 -5.78
N ALA A 68 18.38 -3.43 -5.81
CA ALA A 68 19.01 -2.62 -6.85
C ALA A 68 18.77 -3.20 -8.26
N ASN A 69 18.46 -2.32 -9.21
CA ASN A 69 18.18 -2.61 -10.62
C ASN A 69 16.99 -3.56 -10.86
N THR A 70 16.16 -3.83 -9.85
CA THR A 70 14.94 -4.64 -10.01
C THR A 70 13.77 -3.83 -10.57
N GLY A 71 13.81 -2.50 -10.46
CA GLY A 71 12.71 -1.59 -10.80
C GLY A 71 11.64 -1.44 -9.70
N ILE A 72 11.70 -2.27 -8.64
CA ILE A 72 10.77 -2.21 -7.51
C ILE A 72 10.98 -0.89 -6.75
N GLY A 73 9.91 -0.11 -6.57
CA GLY A 73 9.91 1.11 -5.77
C GLY A 73 10.07 0.81 -4.29
N ILE A 74 10.91 1.57 -3.59
CA ILE A 74 11.24 1.34 -2.19
C ILE A 74 10.77 2.52 -1.36
N VAL A 75 9.95 2.22 -0.34
CA VAL A 75 9.66 3.14 0.77
C VAL A 75 10.57 2.75 1.93
N ILE A 76 11.30 3.70 2.48
CA ILE A 76 12.13 3.49 3.67
C ILE A 76 11.61 4.34 4.82
N GLY A 77 11.59 3.77 6.01
CA GLY A 77 11.14 4.46 7.22
C GLY A 77 12.31 4.97 8.07
N THR A 78 12.09 6.05 8.79
CA THR A 78 12.91 6.39 9.96
C THR A 78 12.34 5.68 11.18
N ALA A 79 13.18 5.33 12.15
CA ALA A 79 12.66 4.88 13.44
C ALA A 79 11.94 6.04 14.14
N ASN A 80 10.94 5.75 14.97
CA ASN A 80 10.29 6.77 15.80
C ASN A 80 11.32 7.46 16.73
N GLY A 81 12.34 6.73 17.19
CA GLY A 81 13.42 7.26 18.02
C GLY A 81 14.35 8.27 17.32
N ASP A 82 14.36 8.30 15.97
CA ASP A 82 15.18 9.26 15.21
C ASP A 82 14.51 10.64 15.10
N ILE A 83 13.19 10.72 15.28
CA ILE A 83 12.39 11.94 15.08
C ILE A 83 12.96 13.13 15.87
N PRO A 84 13.36 13.00 17.16
CA PRO A 84 13.93 14.11 17.89
C PRO A 84 15.19 14.69 17.25
N GLY A 85 16.13 13.83 16.81
CA GLY A 85 17.36 14.26 16.17
C GLY A 85 17.11 14.88 14.79
N LEU A 86 16.26 14.24 13.99
CA LEU A 86 15.83 14.75 12.68
C LEU A 86 15.16 16.12 12.78
N ALA A 87 14.38 16.37 13.83
CA ALA A 87 13.70 17.64 14.06
C ALA A 87 14.64 18.75 14.54
N SER A 88 15.56 18.44 15.46
CA SER A 88 16.36 19.47 16.13
C SER A 88 17.62 19.88 15.36
N ASP A 89 18.16 18.99 14.52
CA ASP A 89 19.44 19.22 13.82
C ASP A 89 19.34 18.91 12.32
N PRO A 90 19.33 19.94 11.45
CA PRO A 90 19.38 19.73 9.99
C PRO A 90 20.59 18.91 9.51
N ASN A 91 21.73 18.94 10.22
CA ASN A 91 22.89 18.14 9.86
C ASN A 91 22.68 16.65 10.17
N PHE A 92 21.88 16.33 11.18
CA PHE A 92 21.44 14.97 11.43
C PHE A 92 20.61 14.45 10.25
N ALA A 93 19.66 15.24 9.74
CA ALA A 93 18.87 14.87 8.55
C ALA A 93 19.75 14.70 7.29
N LYS A 94 20.72 15.59 7.08
CA LYS A 94 21.71 15.44 5.98
C LYS A 94 22.52 14.16 6.12
N SER A 95 23.00 13.86 7.32
CA SER A 95 23.76 12.64 7.60
C SER A 95 22.91 11.39 7.38
N TRP A 96 21.62 11.45 7.75
CA TRP A 96 20.67 10.37 7.51
C TRP A 96 20.50 10.11 6.00
N ILE A 97 20.31 11.16 5.18
CA ILE A 97 20.23 11.03 3.71
C ILE A 97 21.54 10.49 3.12
N ASN A 98 22.69 11.02 3.55
CA ASN A 98 24.01 10.57 3.09
C ASN A 98 24.30 9.10 3.40
N THR A 99 23.73 8.58 4.49
CA THR A 99 23.93 7.20 4.93
C THR A 99 22.93 6.25 4.30
N ASN A 100 21.65 6.64 4.25
CA ASN A 100 20.55 5.72 3.96
C ASN A 100 19.99 5.84 2.55
N VAL A 101 20.34 6.88 1.79
CA VAL A 101 19.78 7.14 0.45
C VAL A 101 20.87 7.22 -0.61
N LEU A 102 21.83 8.12 -0.46
CA LEU A 102 22.83 8.41 -1.50
C LEU A 102 23.66 7.19 -1.95
N PRO A 103 24.06 6.26 -1.06
CA PRO A 103 24.84 5.10 -1.48
C PRO A 103 24.07 4.12 -2.36
N PHE A 104 22.74 4.20 -2.37
CA PHE A 104 21.86 3.22 -3.02
C PHE A 104 21.14 3.77 -4.24
N TYR A 105 20.83 5.07 -4.26
CA TYR A 105 20.11 5.72 -5.35
C TYR A 105 21.06 6.12 -6.50
N PRO A 106 20.69 5.94 -7.79
CA PRO A 106 19.39 5.50 -8.31
C PRO A 106 19.28 3.99 -8.55
N ALA A 107 20.33 3.19 -8.30
CA ALA A 107 20.28 1.76 -8.56
C ALA A 107 19.13 1.09 -7.79
N SER A 108 18.95 1.47 -6.53
CA SER A 108 17.77 1.13 -5.73
C SER A 108 16.76 2.25 -5.86
N ASN A 109 15.56 1.94 -6.36
CA ASN A 109 14.53 2.92 -6.69
C ASN A 109 13.80 3.40 -5.43
N ILE A 110 14.47 4.16 -4.57
CA ILE A 110 13.86 4.78 -3.38
C ILE A 110 12.93 5.91 -3.85
N ILE A 111 11.65 5.82 -3.49
CA ILE A 111 10.59 6.74 -3.96
C ILE A 111 9.97 7.59 -2.84
N LEU A 112 9.99 7.09 -1.60
CA LEU A 112 9.35 7.74 -0.47
C LEU A 112 10.14 7.45 0.82
N ILE A 113 10.30 8.47 1.65
CA ILE A 113 10.79 8.35 3.02
C ILE A 113 9.62 8.60 3.96
N THR A 114 9.35 7.70 4.89
CA THR A 114 8.33 7.90 5.93
C THR A 114 8.99 8.23 7.27
N VAL A 115 8.67 9.40 7.83
CA VAL A 115 9.16 9.85 9.13
C VAL A 115 8.28 9.22 10.21
N GLY A 116 8.81 8.17 10.84
CA GLY A 116 8.11 7.38 11.83
C GLY A 116 6.90 6.59 11.30
N ASN A 117 6.27 5.88 12.22
CA ASN A 117 5.08 5.06 11.99
C ASN A 117 4.08 5.26 13.14
N GLU A 118 2.86 5.66 12.78
CA GLU A 118 1.70 5.87 13.68
C GLU A 118 1.99 6.83 14.85
N VAL A 119 2.90 7.78 14.65
CA VAL A 119 3.40 8.71 15.68
C VAL A 119 2.29 9.53 16.32
N MET A 120 1.32 9.99 15.52
CA MET A 120 0.19 10.80 15.98
C MET A 120 -0.64 10.10 17.07
N THR A 121 -0.67 8.77 17.06
CA THR A 121 -1.42 7.93 18.01
C THR A 121 -0.52 7.24 19.04
N SER A 122 0.75 7.63 19.16
CA SER A 122 1.73 7.00 20.07
C SER A 122 1.64 7.44 21.53
N ASN A 123 0.82 8.46 21.84
CA ASN A 123 0.75 9.15 23.15
C ASN A 123 2.06 9.83 23.60
N ASP A 124 3.09 9.90 22.75
CA ASP A 124 4.33 10.63 23.04
C ASP A 124 4.27 12.03 22.42
N GLN A 125 3.92 13.03 23.25
CA GLN A 125 3.78 14.41 22.79
C GLN A 125 5.09 14.99 22.24
N ASN A 126 6.24 14.52 22.72
CA ASN A 126 7.53 14.99 22.23
C ASN A 126 7.81 14.48 20.80
N LEU A 127 7.42 13.24 20.48
CA LEU A 127 7.50 12.73 19.11
C LEU A 127 6.48 13.43 18.20
N ILE A 128 5.23 13.57 18.66
CA ILE A 128 4.14 14.20 17.90
C ILE A 128 4.54 15.63 17.50
N ASN A 129 4.99 16.45 18.45
CA ASN A 129 5.35 17.86 18.18
C ASN A 129 6.58 18.02 17.27
N LYS A 130 7.42 16.99 17.16
CA LYS A 130 8.65 17.01 16.35
C LYS A 130 8.49 16.40 14.96
N LEU A 131 7.31 15.85 14.64
CA LEU A 131 7.06 15.17 13.39
C LEU A 131 7.21 16.09 12.17
N LEU A 132 6.54 17.25 12.18
CA LEU A 132 6.59 18.20 11.07
C LEU A 132 8.00 18.78 10.86
N PRO A 133 8.72 19.27 11.91
CA PRO A 133 10.11 19.71 11.74
C PRO A 133 11.05 18.63 11.20
N ALA A 134 10.89 17.37 11.62
CA ALA A 134 11.69 16.26 11.10
C ALA A 134 11.44 16.02 9.60
N MET A 135 10.18 16.06 9.17
CA MET A 135 9.81 15.96 7.75
C MET A 135 10.39 17.11 6.92
N GLN A 136 10.33 18.34 7.45
CA GLN A 136 10.91 19.53 6.81
C GLN A 136 12.43 19.41 6.64
N ASN A 137 13.15 18.98 7.68
CA ASN A 137 14.60 18.82 7.61
C ASN A 137 15.02 17.72 6.62
N LEU A 138 14.30 16.60 6.56
CA LEU A 138 14.57 15.55 5.56
C LEU A 138 14.28 16.02 4.13
N GLN A 139 13.19 16.77 3.93
CA GLN A 139 12.88 17.33 2.61
C GLN A 139 13.95 18.34 2.16
N ASN A 140 14.44 19.18 3.09
CA ASN A 140 15.55 20.10 2.81
C ASN A 140 16.84 19.35 2.49
N ALA A 141 17.16 18.28 3.22
CA ALA A 141 18.33 17.44 2.93
C ALA A 141 18.23 16.75 1.55
N LEU A 142 17.04 16.30 1.14
CA LEU A 142 16.81 15.80 -0.22
C LEU A 142 16.97 16.89 -1.28
N ASN A 143 16.48 18.10 -1.01
CA ASN A 143 16.63 19.24 -1.92
C ASN A 143 18.11 19.59 -2.11
N ASP A 144 18.88 19.67 -1.03
CA ASP A 144 20.33 19.90 -1.04
C ASP A 144 21.08 18.82 -1.85
N ALA A 145 20.61 17.58 -1.79
CA ALA A 145 21.14 16.45 -2.56
C ALA A 145 20.61 16.37 -4.01
N SER A 146 19.82 17.33 -4.49
CA SER A 146 19.18 17.31 -5.82
C SER A 146 18.26 16.09 -6.06
N LEU A 147 17.71 15.56 -4.98
CA LEU A 147 16.71 14.47 -4.94
C LEU A 147 15.31 14.98 -4.59
N GLY A 148 15.19 16.27 -4.24
CA GLY A 148 13.92 16.98 -4.12
C GLY A 148 13.01 16.74 -5.33
N GLY A 149 11.76 16.36 -5.07
CA GLY A 149 10.80 16.03 -6.13
C GLY A 149 10.91 14.61 -6.70
N LYS A 150 12.10 13.98 -6.66
CA LYS A 150 12.31 12.58 -7.07
C LYS A 150 11.96 11.60 -5.95
N ILE A 151 12.37 11.93 -4.73
CA ILE A 151 12.02 11.21 -3.51
C ILE A 151 11.13 12.13 -2.69
N LYS A 152 9.99 11.59 -2.22
CA LYS A 152 9.05 12.34 -1.37
C LYS A 152 9.30 12.02 0.10
N VAL A 153 8.83 12.89 0.98
CA VAL A 153 8.83 12.67 2.44
C VAL A 153 7.39 12.70 2.93
N SER A 154 6.97 11.71 3.72
CA SER A 154 5.67 11.69 4.38
C SER A 154 5.80 11.10 5.79
N THR A 155 4.69 10.82 6.45
CA THR A 155 4.59 10.04 7.69
C THR A 155 3.41 9.09 7.58
N VAL A 156 3.45 7.97 8.31
CA VAL A 156 2.38 6.96 8.27
C VAL A 156 1.46 7.13 9.47
N HIS A 157 0.17 7.20 9.20
CA HIS A 157 -0.87 7.36 10.21
C HIS A 157 -1.65 6.05 10.43
N SER A 158 -2.14 5.84 11.65
CA SER A 158 -3.20 4.87 11.91
C SER A 158 -4.56 5.51 11.62
N MET A 159 -5.63 4.71 11.46
CA MET A 159 -6.99 5.24 11.39
C MET A 159 -7.44 5.99 12.65
N GLY A 160 -6.70 5.86 13.77
CA GLY A 160 -6.98 6.54 15.03
C GLY A 160 -6.79 8.06 14.98
N VAL A 161 -6.21 8.60 13.91
CA VAL A 161 -6.16 10.06 13.69
C VAL A 161 -7.54 10.67 13.36
N LEU A 162 -8.54 9.83 13.04
CA LEU A 162 -9.90 10.27 12.76
C LEU A 162 -10.77 10.28 14.03
N LYS A 163 -11.53 11.36 14.24
CA LYS A 163 -12.60 11.40 15.25
C LYS A 163 -13.87 10.75 14.77
N GLN A 164 -14.21 10.99 13.52
CA GLN A 164 -15.37 10.42 12.85
C GLN A 164 -14.92 9.74 11.57
N SER A 165 -15.49 8.56 11.32
CA SER A 165 -15.26 7.79 10.10
C SER A 165 -16.52 7.07 9.60
N GLN A 166 -17.62 7.16 10.35
CA GLN A 166 -18.91 6.55 10.00
C GLN A 166 -20.06 7.55 10.20
N PRO A 167 -20.87 7.83 9.15
CA PRO A 167 -20.68 7.34 7.78
C PRO A 167 -19.42 7.94 7.12
N PRO A 168 -18.86 7.35 6.04
CA PRO A 168 -17.61 7.83 5.43
C PRO A 168 -17.61 9.33 5.09
N SER A 169 -18.74 9.87 4.63
CA SER A 169 -18.89 11.31 4.34
C SER A 169 -18.74 12.25 5.53
N SER A 170 -18.83 11.75 6.77
CA SER A 170 -18.59 12.54 7.98
C SER A 170 -17.14 12.45 8.48
N GLY A 171 -16.27 11.82 7.69
CA GLY A 171 -14.85 11.67 7.97
C GLY A 171 -14.21 12.99 8.44
N SER A 172 -13.61 12.99 9.62
CA SER A 172 -12.91 14.17 10.17
C SER A 172 -11.76 13.75 11.08
N PHE A 173 -10.66 14.50 11.03
CA PHE A 173 -9.53 14.31 11.94
C PHE A 173 -9.91 14.67 13.38
N ASP A 174 -9.25 14.05 14.36
CA ASP A 174 -9.43 14.43 15.75
C ASP A 174 -8.98 15.89 15.98
N PRO A 175 -9.86 16.77 16.50
CA PRO A 175 -9.53 18.17 16.74
C PRO A 175 -8.31 18.38 17.63
N SER A 176 -7.97 17.40 18.50
CA SER A 176 -6.75 17.45 19.32
C SER A 176 -5.46 17.48 18.50
N TYR A 177 -5.49 17.02 17.25
CA TYR A 177 -4.38 17.08 16.31
C TYR A 177 -4.42 18.30 15.38
N GLY A 178 -5.49 19.12 15.42
CA GLY A 178 -5.90 20.03 14.35
C GLY A 178 -4.79 20.86 13.69
N ASP A 179 -4.06 21.66 14.48
CA ASP A 179 -3.01 22.55 13.96
C ASP A 179 -1.82 21.77 13.38
N LEU A 180 -1.40 20.71 14.06
CA LEU A 180 -0.30 19.87 13.59
C LEU A 180 -0.69 19.10 12.33
N MET A 181 -1.89 18.49 12.32
CA MET A 181 -2.43 17.80 11.15
C MET A 181 -2.53 18.76 9.97
N LYS A 182 -3.03 19.98 10.18
CA LYS A 182 -3.04 21.01 9.14
C LYS A 182 -1.64 21.29 8.59
N GLY A 183 -0.64 21.49 9.46
CA GLY A 183 0.74 21.72 9.04
C GLY A 183 1.35 20.55 8.27
N LEU A 184 1.03 19.31 8.64
CA LEU A 184 1.42 18.11 7.88
C LEU A 184 0.76 18.11 6.50
N LEU A 185 -0.54 18.38 6.41
CA LEU A 185 -1.26 18.42 5.13
C LEU A 185 -0.77 19.56 4.21
N GLU A 186 -0.44 20.72 4.76
CA GLU A 186 0.21 21.82 4.03
C GLU A 186 1.56 21.38 3.46
N PHE A 187 2.37 20.69 4.27
CA PHE A 187 3.64 20.11 3.83
C PHE A 187 3.44 19.07 2.72
N ASN A 188 2.48 18.15 2.86
CA ASN A 188 2.16 17.15 1.86
C ASN A 188 1.76 17.79 0.53
N SER A 189 0.85 18.77 0.58
CA SER A 189 0.39 19.53 -0.58
C SER A 189 1.53 20.28 -1.28
N ALA A 190 2.35 21.01 -0.52
CA ALA A 190 3.45 21.80 -1.06
C ALA A 190 4.54 20.95 -1.75
N ASN A 191 4.74 19.71 -1.30
CA ASN A 191 5.78 18.82 -1.83
C ASN A 191 5.24 17.74 -2.79
N GLY A 192 3.92 17.71 -3.05
CA GLY A 192 3.27 16.64 -3.81
C GLY A 192 3.54 15.26 -3.20
N SER A 193 3.47 15.18 -1.87
CA SER A 193 3.73 13.98 -1.08
C SER A 193 2.43 13.37 -0.56
N PRO A 194 2.28 12.03 -0.53
CA PRO A 194 1.01 11.40 -0.18
C PRO A 194 0.71 11.44 1.32
N PHE A 195 -0.57 11.44 1.67
CA PHE A 195 -1.04 11.09 3.02
C PHE A 195 -1.04 9.57 3.16
N ALA A 196 -0.12 9.03 3.95
CA ALA A 196 0.03 7.59 4.13
C ALA A 196 -0.75 7.11 5.37
N ILE A 197 -1.59 6.08 5.21
CA ILE A 197 -2.56 5.66 6.23
C ILE A 197 -2.68 4.13 6.29
N ASN A 198 -3.00 3.59 7.47
CA ASN A 198 -3.14 2.16 7.76
C ASN A 198 -4.61 1.75 8.03
N PRO A 199 -5.47 1.64 7.01
CA PRO A 199 -6.83 1.11 7.16
C PRO A 199 -6.82 -0.42 7.29
N TYR A 200 -7.33 -0.92 8.41
CA TYR A 200 -7.47 -2.36 8.66
C TYR A 200 -8.94 -2.74 8.90
N PRO A 201 -9.65 -3.25 7.87
CA PRO A 201 -10.96 -3.88 8.02
C PRO A 201 -11.01 -5.02 9.04
N TYR A 202 -9.89 -5.71 9.24
CA TYR A 202 -9.73 -6.74 10.28
C TYR A 202 -10.09 -6.23 11.68
N PHE A 203 -9.55 -5.07 12.09
CA PHE A 203 -9.83 -4.51 13.42
C PHE A 203 -11.30 -4.05 13.54
N ALA A 204 -11.90 -3.56 12.46
CA ALA A 204 -13.33 -3.24 12.46
C ALA A 204 -14.21 -4.48 12.68
N TYR A 205 -13.83 -5.63 12.09
CA TYR A 205 -14.52 -6.90 12.35
C TYR A 205 -14.30 -7.42 13.77
N ARG A 206 -13.10 -7.27 14.34
CA ARG A 206 -12.85 -7.63 15.76
C ARG A 206 -13.78 -6.89 16.73
N SER A 207 -14.14 -5.65 16.42
CA SER A 207 -15.08 -4.85 17.23
C SER A 207 -16.54 -5.20 16.98
N ASP A 208 -16.86 -5.82 15.85
CA ASP A 208 -18.23 -6.18 15.45
C ASP A 208 -18.22 -7.48 14.64
N THR A 209 -18.38 -8.60 15.35
CA THR A 209 -18.14 -9.96 14.83
C THR A 209 -19.32 -10.57 14.08
N ARG A 210 -20.31 -9.75 13.68
CA ARG A 210 -21.49 -10.24 12.97
C ARG A 210 -21.13 -10.72 11.55
N PRO A 211 -21.80 -11.77 11.02
CA PRO A 211 -21.49 -12.32 9.69
C PRO A 211 -21.57 -11.30 8.55
N GLU A 212 -22.51 -10.35 8.61
CA GLU A 212 -22.62 -9.28 7.62
C GLU A 212 -21.45 -8.29 7.66
N THR A 213 -20.86 -8.08 8.84
CA THR A 213 -19.65 -7.26 9.00
C THR A 213 -18.44 -8.01 8.45
N LEU A 214 -18.34 -9.32 8.69
CA LEU A 214 -17.29 -10.14 8.08
C LEU A 214 -17.36 -10.08 6.54
N ALA A 215 -18.54 -10.33 5.96
CA ALA A 215 -18.71 -10.29 4.51
C ALA A 215 -18.36 -8.91 3.93
N PHE A 216 -18.74 -7.83 4.62
CA PHE A 216 -18.40 -6.46 4.23
C PHE A 216 -16.88 -6.17 4.34
N CYS A 217 -16.20 -6.69 5.36
CA CYS A 217 -14.74 -6.53 5.48
C CYS A 217 -13.96 -7.40 4.49
N LEU A 218 -14.48 -8.56 4.10
CA LEU A 218 -13.83 -9.50 3.18
C LEU A 218 -14.19 -9.27 1.69
N PHE A 219 -14.86 -8.16 1.34
CA PHE A 219 -15.35 -7.88 -0.01
C PHE A 219 -16.28 -8.98 -0.59
N GLN A 220 -16.93 -9.76 0.27
CA GLN A 220 -17.86 -10.81 -0.14
C GLN A 220 -19.26 -10.24 -0.42
N PRO A 221 -20.14 -10.96 -1.14
CA PRO A 221 -21.51 -10.52 -1.36
C PRO A 221 -22.22 -10.16 -0.05
N ASN A 222 -22.73 -8.93 0.03
CA ASN A 222 -23.42 -8.39 1.19
C ASN A 222 -24.43 -7.33 0.77
N ALA A 223 -25.28 -6.88 1.71
CA ALA A 223 -26.32 -5.89 1.42
C ALA A 223 -25.79 -4.47 1.12
N GLY A 224 -24.51 -4.21 1.38
CA GLY A 224 -23.87 -2.90 1.38
C GLY A 224 -24.30 -2.03 2.55
N ARG A 225 -23.58 -0.93 2.78
CA ARG A 225 -23.91 0.08 3.80
C ARG A 225 -24.15 1.42 3.10
N ILE A 226 -25.32 2.01 3.34
CA ILE A 226 -25.69 3.29 2.75
C ILE A 226 -25.17 4.40 3.67
N ASP A 227 -24.37 5.30 3.11
CA ASP A 227 -23.97 6.53 3.76
C ASP A 227 -25.20 7.42 3.98
N GLY A 228 -25.45 7.77 5.24
CA GLY A 228 -26.66 8.49 5.64
C GLY A 228 -26.79 9.88 5.01
N ASN A 229 -25.67 10.54 4.71
CA ASN A 229 -25.65 11.92 4.22
C ASN A 229 -25.65 11.98 2.69
N THR A 230 -24.82 11.16 2.04
CA THR A 230 -24.59 11.21 0.59
C THR A 230 -25.41 10.19 -0.19
N LYS A 231 -26.00 9.20 0.50
CA LYS A 231 -26.69 8.03 -0.08
C LYS A 231 -25.81 7.12 -0.93
N ILE A 232 -24.49 7.32 -0.90
CA ILE A 232 -23.52 6.42 -1.51
C ILE A 232 -23.59 5.07 -0.82
N LYS A 233 -23.68 3.99 -1.60
CA LYS A 233 -23.68 2.63 -1.09
C LYS A 233 -22.28 2.04 -1.16
N TYR A 234 -21.66 1.83 0.00
CA TYR A 234 -20.39 1.14 0.11
C TYR A 234 -20.64 -0.36 0.12
N MET A 235 -19.84 -1.12 -0.64
CA MET A 235 -19.95 -2.58 -0.74
C MET A 235 -18.87 -3.32 0.04
N ASN A 236 -17.85 -2.61 0.53
CA ASN A 236 -16.79 -3.16 1.36
C ASN A 236 -16.26 -2.12 2.36
N MET A 237 -15.60 -2.60 3.42
CA MET A 237 -15.06 -1.75 4.49
C MET A 237 -13.82 -0.95 4.05
N PHE A 238 -12.99 -1.49 3.15
CA PHE A 238 -11.79 -0.81 2.68
C PHE A 238 -12.12 0.53 2.01
N ASP A 239 -13.06 0.52 1.05
CA ASP A 239 -13.55 1.73 0.39
C ASP A 239 -14.13 2.72 1.39
N ALA A 240 -14.91 2.23 2.36
CA ALA A 240 -15.51 3.07 3.40
C ALA A 240 -14.46 3.74 4.29
N GLN A 241 -13.40 3.02 4.67
CA GLN A 241 -12.31 3.56 5.48
C GLN A 241 -11.47 4.57 4.69
N VAL A 242 -11.14 4.26 3.44
CA VAL A 242 -10.37 5.15 2.56
C VAL A 242 -11.17 6.43 2.25
N ASP A 243 -12.47 6.33 1.99
CA ASP A 243 -13.32 7.50 1.73
C ASP A 243 -13.62 8.34 2.98
N ALA A 244 -13.55 7.74 4.18
CA ALA A 244 -13.55 8.49 5.42
C ALA A 244 -12.28 9.37 5.54
N VAL A 245 -11.12 8.85 5.14
CA VAL A 245 -9.88 9.64 5.08
C VAL A 245 -9.98 10.73 4.02
N TYR A 246 -10.50 10.42 2.83
CA TYR A 246 -10.74 11.41 1.78
C TYR A 246 -11.65 12.54 2.27
N SER A 247 -12.74 12.21 2.96
CA SER A 247 -13.68 13.19 3.52
C SER A 247 -13.00 14.06 4.58
N ALA A 248 -12.13 13.48 5.43
CA ALA A 248 -11.36 14.22 6.42
C ALA A 248 -10.37 15.20 5.76
N LEU A 249 -9.64 14.77 4.73
CA LEU A 249 -8.75 15.64 3.95
C LEU A 249 -9.54 16.78 3.29
N ASN A 250 -10.67 16.48 2.67
CA ASN A 250 -11.54 17.47 2.03
C ASN A 250 -12.09 18.49 3.04
N SER A 251 -12.47 18.05 4.25
CA SER A 251 -12.96 18.93 5.32
C SER A 251 -11.93 19.97 5.77
N MET A 252 -10.63 19.66 5.63
CA MET A 252 -9.53 20.59 5.91
C MET A 252 -9.03 21.35 4.67
N GLY A 253 -9.64 21.15 3.49
CA GLY A 253 -9.25 21.82 2.24
C GLY A 253 -8.15 21.13 1.43
N PHE A 254 -7.77 19.89 1.79
CA PHE A 254 -6.65 19.15 1.20
C PHE A 254 -7.06 17.96 0.33
N LYS A 255 -8.22 18.04 -0.33
CA LYS A 255 -8.78 16.94 -1.16
C LYS A 255 -7.88 16.45 -2.31
N ASN A 256 -6.86 17.22 -2.69
CA ASN A 256 -5.92 16.88 -3.76
C ASN A 256 -4.65 16.17 -3.26
N VAL A 257 -4.46 16.04 -1.93
CA VAL A 257 -3.38 15.24 -1.39
C VAL A 257 -3.68 13.77 -1.66
N GLU A 258 -2.78 13.07 -2.37
CA GLU A 258 -2.99 11.65 -2.69
C GLU A 258 -2.98 10.80 -1.42
N ILE A 259 -3.89 9.82 -1.35
CA ILE A 259 -3.90 8.83 -0.28
C ILE A 259 -3.07 7.62 -0.73
N VAL A 260 -2.20 7.14 0.17
CA VAL A 260 -1.50 5.86 0.03
C VAL A 260 -1.88 4.98 1.23
N VAL A 261 -2.33 3.77 0.96
CA VAL A 261 -2.53 2.76 2.01
C VAL A 261 -1.18 2.13 2.32
N ALA A 262 -0.52 2.57 3.39
CA ALA A 262 0.80 2.10 3.78
C ALA A 262 0.79 0.72 4.43
N GLU A 263 -0.33 0.32 5.02
CA GLU A 263 -0.54 -1.03 5.50
C GLU A 263 -2.00 -1.43 5.49
N THR A 264 -2.27 -2.64 5.05
CA THR A 264 -3.54 -3.31 5.28
C THR A 264 -3.37 -4.81 5.08
N GLY A 265 -4.07 -5.62 5.86
CA GLY A 265 -3.92 -7.08 5.82
C GLY A 265 -4.92 -7.80 6.70
N TRP A 266 -4.79 -9.12 6.73
CA TRP A 266 -5.62 -9.99 7.56
C TRP A 266 -4.80 -11.20 8.03
N PRO A 267 -4.67 -11.42 9.34
CA PRO A 267 -3.89 -12.54 9.87
C PRO A 267 -4.53 -13.88 9.54
N TYR A 268 -3.75 -14.89 9.17
CA TYR A 268 -4.27 -16.22 8.81
C TYR A 268 -4.37 -17.19 10.00
N LYS A 269 -3.74 -16.83 11.13
CA LYS A 269 -3.75 -17.59 12.37
C LYS A 269 -3.72 -16.60 13.54
N GLY A 270 -4.24 -17.00 14.70
CA GLY A 270 -4.19 -16.22 15.93
C GLY A 270 -4.19 -17.14 17.15
N ASP A 271 -4.23 -16.54 18.34
CA ASP A 271 -4.46 -17.30 19.59
C ASP A 271 -5.93 -17.75 19.66
N ASP A 272 -6.27 -18.65 20.59
CA ASP A 272 -7.64 -19.20 20.72
C ASP A 272 -8.73 -18.12 20.92
N ASN A 273 -8.35 -16.96 21.47
CA ASN A 273 -9.26 -15.83 21.71
C ASN A 273 -9.25 -14.80 20.57
N ASP A 274 -8.42 -14.96 19.54
CA ASP A 274 -8.43 -14.06 18.38
C ASP A 274 -9.59 -14.42 17.44
N VAL A 275 -10.53 -13.49 17.31
CA VAL A 275 -11.67 -13.65 16.40
C VAL A 275 -11.32 -13.13 15.01
N GLY A 276 -11.52 -13.97 13.99
CA GLY A 276 -11.35 -13.59 12.59
C GLY A 276 -10.13 -14.14 11.87
N PRO A 277 -8.97 -14.42 12.50
CA PRO A 277 -7.88 -15.05 11.79
C PRO A 277 -8.25 -16.45 11.30
N SER A 278 -8.07 -16.69 10.01
CA SER A 278 -8.09 -18.01 9.39
C SER A 278 -7.45 -17.93 8.01
N ILE A 279 -7.00 -19.06 7.45
CA ILE A 279 -6.49 -19.11 6.09
C ILE A 279 -7.57 -18.64 5.09
N GLU A 280 -8.81 -19.04 5.31
CA GLU A 280 -9.95 -18.68 4.45
C GLU A 280 -10.20 -17.17 4.45
N ASN A 281 -10.21 -16.54 5.62
CA ASN A 281 -10.46 -15.11 5.76
C ASN A 281 -9.29 -14.28 5.23
N ALA A 282 -8.05 -14.69 5.54
CA ALA A 282 -6.85 -14.01 5.04
C ALA A 282 -6.74 -14.08 3.52
N LYS A 283 -7.02 -15.27 2.94
CA LYS A 283 -7.09 -15.46 1.49
C LYS A 283 -8.21 -14.64 0.86
N ALA A 284 -9.40 -14.62 1.48
CA ALA A 284 -10.53 -13.83 0.99
C ALA A 284 -10.21 -12.33 1.01
N TYR A 285 -9.68 -11.82 2.12
CA TYR A 285 -9.34 -10.40 2.26
C TYR A 285 -8.29 -9.97 1.24
N ASN A 286 -7.09 -10.57 1.29
CA ASN A 286 -5.98 -10.17 0.44
C ASN A 286 -6.27 -10.43 -1.05
N GLY A 287 -6.89 -11.58 -1.37
CA GLY A 287 -7.25 -11.93 -2.75
C GLY A 287 -8.31 -11.00 -3.35
N ASN A 288 -9.33 -10.64 -2.57
CA ASN A 288 -10.38 -9.73 -3.06
C ASN A 288 -9.90 -8.28 -3.09
N LEU A 289 -9.07 -7.84 -2.14
CA LEU A 289 -8.43 -6.52 -2.18
C LEU A 289 -7.56 -6.39 -3.44
N ILE A 290 -6.70 -7.38 -3.71
CA ILE A 290 -5.91 -7.39 -4.96
C ILE A 290 -6.83 -7.32 -6.17
N SER A 291 -7.90 -8.12 -6.22
CA SER A 291 -8.86 -8.11 -7.33
C SER A 291 -9.55 -6.74 -7.50
N HIS A 292 -9.93 -6.11 -6.38
CA HIS A 292 -10.50 -4.76 -6.36
C HIS A 292 -9.51 -3.73 -6.91
N LEU A 293 -8.27 -3.72 -6.44
CA LEU A 293 -7.22 -2.83 -6.93
C LEU A 293 -6.97 -3.02 -8.43
N ARG A 294 -7.01 -4.26 -8.92
CA ARG A 294 -6.84 -4.59 -10.35
C ARG A 294 -8.00 -4.14 -11.23
N SER A 295 -9.20 -4.03 -10.67
CA SER A 295 -10.37 -3.54 -11.41
C SER A 295 -10.25 -2.06 -11.78
N MET A 296 -9.39 -1.31 -11.08
CA MET A 296 -9.22 0.14 -11.21
C MET A 296 -10.52 0.94 -11.03
N VAL A 297 -11.54 0.36 -10.40
CA VAL A 297 -12.80 1.04 -10.10
C VAL A 297 -12.58 2.20 -9.12
N GLY A 298 -11.55 2.12 -8.28
CA GLY A 298 -11.28 3.08 -7.20
C GLY A 298 -12.30 2.97 -6.07
N THR A 299 -12.37 4.00 -5.24
CA THR A 299 -13.40 4.10 -4.20
C THR A 299 -14.58 4.93 -4.71
N PRO A 300 -15.76 4.90 -4.06
CA PRO A 300 -16.88 5.75 -4.45
C PRO A 300 -16.56 7.26 -4.53
N LEU A 301 -15.73 7.81 -3.65
CA LEU A 301 -15.31 9.23 -3.70
C LEU A 301 -14.08 9.48 -4.57
N MET A 302 -13.32 8.43 -4.94
CA MET A 302 -12.16 8.51 -5.84
C MET A 302 -12.27 7.48 -6.98
N PRO A 303 -13.27 7.58 -7.87
CA PRO A 303 -13.51 6.59 -8.89
C PRO A 303 -12.47 6.64 -10.02
N GLY A 304 -12.24 5.49 -10.66
CA GLY A 304 -11.44 5.39 -11.89
C GLY A 304 -9.92 5.37 -11.70
N LYS A 305 -9.43 5.32 -10.45
CA LYS A 305 -8.01 5.15 -10.12
C LYS A 305 -7.86 4.21 -8.93
N SER A 306 -6.93 3.26 -9.02
CA SER A 306 -6.56 2.41 -7.86
C SER A 306 -5.77 3.21 -6.84
N VAL A 307 -6.02 2.91 -5.55
CA VAL A 307 -5.24 3.46 -4.44
C VAL A 307 -3.96 2.66 -4.28
N ASP A 308 -2.81 3.33 -4.26
CA ASP A 308 -1.53 2.70 -3.95
C ASP A 308 -1.61 2.02 -2.58
N THR A 309 -1.42 0.70 -2.55
CA THR A 309 -1.73 -0.13 -1.38
C THR A 309 -0.62 -1.11 -1.10
N TYR A 310 -0.12 -1.11 0.14
CA TYR A 310 0.91 -2.01 0.63
C TYR A 310 0.29 -3.08 1.53
N LEU A 311 0.33 -4.32 1.06
CA LEU A 311 -0.19 -5.47 1.80
C LEU A 311 0.69 -5.72 3.04
N PHE A 312 0.07 -6.00 4.18
CA PHE A 312 0.74 -6.40 5.41
C PHE A 312 0.51 -7.91 5.63
N ALA A 313 1.55 -8.76 5.57
CA ALA A 313 2.97 -8.49 5.28
C ALA A 313 3.62 -9.57 4.41
N LEU A 314 4.87 -9.36 3.98
CA LEU A 314 5.60 -10.30 3.12
C LEU A 314 5.82 -11.66 3.79
N TYR A 315 6.31 -11.64 5.03
CA TYR A 315 6.59 -12.82 5.84
C TYR A 315 5.89 -12.69 7.20
N ASP A 316 5.75 -13.82 7.88
CA ASP A 316 5.45 -13.82 9.31
C ASP A 316 6.63 -13.22 10.08
N GLU A 317 6.32 -12.37 11.05
CA GLU A 317 7.29 -11.72 11.93
C GLU A 317 7.22 -12.38 13.32
N ASP A 318 7.99 -13.46 13.51
CA ASP A 318 7.85 -14.36 14.67
C ASP A 318 8.25 -13.74 16.02
N LEU A 319 8.99 -12.63 16.00
CA LEU A 319 9.37 -11.88 17.19
C LEU A 319 8.41 -10.73 17.52
N LYS A 320 7.31 -10.54 16.77
CA LYS A 320 6.33 -9.48 17.08
C LYS A 320 5.68 -9.72 18.45
N PRO A 321 5.67 -8.68 19.32
CA PRO A 321 4.97 -8.75 20.59
C PRO A 321 3.45 -8.73 20.39
N GLY A 322 2.70 -9.07 21.44
CA GLY A 322 1.24 -9.03 21.42
C GLY A 322 0.59 -10.36 21.02
N PRO A 323 -0.68 -10.34 20.59
CA PRO A 323 -1.46 -11.52 20.25
C PRO A 323 -0.82 -12.39 19.16
N GLY A 324 -1.17 -13.68 19.12
CA GLY A 324 -0.73 -14.62 18.08
C GLY A 324 -1.01 -14.16 16.65
N SER A 325 -2.09 -13.39 16.45
CA SER A 325 -2.42 -12.78 15.16
C SER A 325 -1.34 -11.84 14.62
N GLU A 326 -0.59 -11.15 15.48
CA GLU A 326 0.50 -10.26 15.06
C GLU A 326 1.65 -11.01 14.39
N ARG A 327 1.84 -12.31 14.72
CA ARG A 327 2.92 -13.16 14.19
C ARG A 327 2.52 -13.97 12.96
N SER A 328 1.30 -13.79 12.44
CA SER A 328 0.71 -14.68 11.44
C SER A 328 0.03 -13.93 10.28
N SER A 329 0.65 -12.86 9.78
CA SER A 329 0.13 -12.01 8.69
C SER A 329 0.90 -12.14 7.37
N GLY A 330 1.89 -13.03 7.31
CA GLY A 330 2.72 -13.27 6.13
C GLY A 330 1.93 -13.84 4.95
N LEU A 331 2.18 -13.32 3.76
CA LEU A 331 1.69 -13.88 2.50
C LEU A 331 2.60 -15.02 2.00
N PHE A 332 3.87 -14.99 2.38
CA PHE A 332 4.86 -16.02 2.09
C PHE A 332 5.49 -16.55 3.39
N LYS A 333 5.90 -17.81 3.34
CA LYS A 333 6.74 -18.43 4.36
C LYS A 333 8.21 -18.06 4.10
N THR A 334 9.05 -18.29 5.10
CA THR A 334 10.50 -18.04 5.00
C THR A 334 11.21 -19.00 4.05
N ASP A 335 10.58 -20.12 3.68
CA ASP A 335 11.01 -21.02 2.60
C ASP A 335 10.61 -20.53 1.18
N LEU A 336 10.07 -19.31 1.08
CA LEU A 336 9.61 -18.62 -0.14
C LEU A 336 8.33 -19.20 -0.77
N THR A 337 7.68 -20.18 -0.14
CA THR A 337 6.37 -20.68 -0.59
C THR A 337 5.24 -19.77 -0.10
N MET A 338 4.13 -19.75 -0.83
CA MET A 338 2.95 -18.98 -0.41
C MET A 338 2.27 -19.65 0.79
N VAL A 339 1.81 -18.86 1.76
CA VAL A 339 0.90 -19.36 2.81
C VAL A 339 -0.45 -19.73 2.19
N TYR A 340 -0.94 -18.88 1.29
CA TYR A 340 -2.13 -19.09 0.45
C TYR A 340 -1.97 -18.32 -0.87
N ASP A 341 -2.64 -18.78 -1.94
CA ASP A 341 -2.67 -18.02 -3.20
C ASP A 341 -3.63 -16.82 -3.07
N GLY A 342 -3.05 -15.65 -2.80
CA GLY A 342 -3.73 -14.34 -2.78
C GLY A 342 -3.84 -13.69 -4.17
N GLY A 343 -3.48 -14.38 -5.25
CA GLY A 343 -3.56 -13.85 -6.60
C GLY A 343 -2.38 -12.96 -7.00
N LEU A 344 -1.23 -13.05 -6.32
CA LEU A 344 -0.01 -12.30 -6.65
C LEU A 344 0.83 -12.91 -7.78
N SER A 345 0.54 -14.15 -8.20
CA SER A 345 1.27 -14.82 -9.28
C SER A 345 1.05 -14.11 -10.62
N THR A 346 2.14 -13.80 -11.31
CA THR A 346 2.13 -13.24 -12.67
C THR A 346 1.64 -14.23 -13.72
N SER A 347 1.70 -15.54 -13.44
CA SER A 347 1.27 -16.60 -14.36
C SER A 347 -0.24 -16.59 -14.66
N ASN A 348 -1.06 -16.14 -13.71
CA ASN A 348 -2.50 -16.04 -13.90
C ASN A 348 -2.89 -14.94 -14.90
N GLN A 349 -2.06 -13.91 -15.09
CA GLN A 349 -2.31 -12.89 -16.12
C GLN A 349 -2.13 -13.43 -17.55
N VAL A 350 -1.28 -14.44 -17.72
CA VAL A 350 -1.09 -15.10 -19.01
C VAL A 350 -2.31 -15.96 -19.33
N ARG A 351 -2.86 -16.69 -18.33
CA ARG A 351 -4.02 -17.57 -18.52
C ARG A 351 -5.30 -16.81 -18.90
N THR A 352 -5.62 -15.70 -18.24
CA THR A 352 -6.81 -14.89 -18.57
C THR A 352 -6.72 -14.28 -19.98
N LYS A 353 -5.50 -13.93 -20.42
CA LYS A 353 -5.26 -13.43 -21.78
C LYS A 353 -5.52 -14.50 -22.83
N PHE A 354 -5.09 -15.75 -22.62
CA PHE A 354 -5.41 -16.85 -23.54
C PHE A 354 -6.92 -17.12 -23.62
N THR A 355 -7.65 -17.00 -22.51
CA THR A 355 -9.12 -17.15 -22.51
C THR A 355 -9.82 -15.99 -23.24
N CYS A 356 -9.39 -14.74 -23.04
CA CYS A 356 -9.94 -13.59 -23.77
C CYS A 356 -9.64 -13.64 -25.27
N ILE A 357 -8.41 -14.00 -25.65
CA ILE A 357 -7.99 -14.13 -27.06
C ILE A 357 -8.81 -15.26 -27.72
N SER A 358 -8.95 -16.41 -27.07
CA SER A 358 -9.77 -17.52 -27.62
C SER A 358 -11.26 -17.20 -27.74
N LEU A 359 -11.82 -16.36 -26.85
CA LEU A 359 -13.20 -15.89 -26.97
C LEU A 359 -13.38 -14.94 -28.17
N VAL A 360 -12.45 -14.00 -28.36
CA VAL A 360 -12.47 -13.07 -29.50
C VAL A 360 -12.34 -13.83 -30.83
N PHE A 361 -11.43 -14.82 -30.92
CA PHE A 361 -11.31 -15.66 -32.11
C PHE A 361 -12.58 -16.48 -32.40
N ARG A 362 -13.32 -16.95 -31.38
CA ARG A 362 -14.59 -17.65 -31.58
C ARG A 362 -15.70 -16.74 -32.10
N VAL A 363 -15.79 -15.51 -31.59
CA VAL A 363 -16.79 -14.52 -32.03
C VAL A 363 -16.54 -14.05 -33.47
N PHE A 364 -15.27 -13.87 -33.85
CA PHE A 364 -14.93 -13.52 -35.24
C PHE A 364 -15.21 -14.68 -36.22
N ASN A 365 -14.95 -15.93 -35.84
CA ASN A 365 -15.26 -17.07 -36.71
C ASN A 365 -16.77 -17.35 -36.85
N SER A 366 -17.60 -16.97 -35.86
CA SER A 366 -19.06 -17.14 -35.97
C SER A 366 -19.75 -16.06 -36.82
N GLN A 367 -19.07 -14.97 -37.17
CA GLN A 367 -19.61 -13.95 -38.09
C GLN A 367 -19.24 -14.15 -39.57
N VAL A 368 -18.32 -15.09 -39.89
CA VAL A 368 -17.90 -15.36 -41.28
C VAL A 368 -18.75 -16.46 -41.95
N PHE A 369 -19.70 -17.07 -41.24
CA PHE A 369 -20.61 -18.09 -41.80
C PHE A 369 -22.04 -17.61 -42.07
N TYR A 370 -22.29 -16.30 -41.99
CA TYR A 370 -23.50 -15.67 -42.51
C TYR A 370 -23.11 -14.48 -43.39
N SER A 371 -22.72 -14.78 -44.63
CA SER A 371 -22.65 -13.83 -45.74
C SER A 371 -22.88 -14.60 -47.04
#